data_AF-A0A1S3TD52-F1
#
_entry.id   AF-A0A1S3TD52-F1
#
_cell.length_a   1.000
_cell.length_b   1.000
_cell.length_c   1.000
_cell.angle_alpha   90.00
_cell.angle_beta   90.00
_cell.angle_gamma   90.00
#
_symmetry.space_group_name_H-M   'P 1'
#
loop_
_entity.id
_entity.type
_entity.pdbx_description
1 polymer ?
#
loop_
_entity_poly.entity_id
_entity_poly.type
_entity_poly.pdbx_seq_one_letter_code
_entity_poly.pdbx_strand_id
1 'polypeptide(L)'
;MANLEQGDQQSSTRAMERKTIEKNRRIHMKNLYSQLNSLLPNNNNPRGESLSRVDQIDGAINHIKNLETKVKIAEKHRESLRERKRSRSGCSSSSETRKVEVHEMGSFLRITLVCDYEDQFILREIIRMLNEDNIEVKSVHSSLTSATSSLHVLNAEIQQSYNLGTSVLIERLKIFVNGHW
;
A
#
# COMPACT_ATOMS: atom_id res chain seq x y z
N MET A 1 -54.42 -49.02 -16.10
CA MET A 1 -54.31 -48.16 -14.90
C MET A 1 -52.88 -47.64 -14.63
N ALA A 2 -51.84 -48.00 -15.40
CA ALA A 2 -50.44 -47.66 -15.10
C ALA A 2 -49.96 -46.25 -15.51
N ASN A 3 -50.71 -45.49 -16.32
CA ASN A 3 -50.22 -44.21 -16.88
C ASN A 3 -50.47 -42.97 -16.00
N LEU A 4 -51.32 -43.04 -14.96
CA LEU A 4 -51.55 -41.88 -14.07
C LEU A 4 -50.45 -41.72 -13.02
N GLU A 5 -49.86 -42.82 -12.52
CA GLU A 5 -48.86 -42.76 -11.45
C GLU A 5 -47.49 -42.24 -11.93
N GLN A 6 -47.11 -42.50 -13.20
CA GLN A 6 -45.85 -42.00 -13.78
C GLN A 6 -45.86 -40.47 -14.01
N GLY A 7 -47.01 -39.89 -14.37
CA GLY A 7 -47.15 -38.44 -14.57
C GLY A 7 -47.02 -37.66 -13.26
N ASP A 8 -47.51 -38.22 -12.16
CA ASP A 8 -47.50 -37.58 -10.85
C ASP A 8 -46.13 -37.68 -10.15
N GLN A 9 -45.39 -38.77 -10.40
CA GLN A 9 -43.99 -38.90 -9.96
C GLN A 9 -43.06 -37.93 -10.71
N GLN A 10 -43.26 -37.71 -12.02
CA GLN A 10 -42.50 -36.71 -12.78
C GLN A 10 -42.85 -35.26 -12.40
N SER A 11 -44.08 -34.98 -11.99
CA SER A 11 -44.49 -33.64 -11.54
C SER A 11 -43.88 -33.29 -10.17
N SER A 12 -43.89 -34.25 -9.24
CA SER A 12 -43.34 -34.13 -7.89
C SER A 12 -41.81 -33.93 -7.89
N THR A 13 -41.09 -34.67 -8.73
CA THR A 13 -39.63 -34.53 -8.92
C THR A 13 -39.26 -33.14 -9.43
N ARG A 14 -39.93 -32.63 -10.47
CA ARG A 14 -39.73 -31.25 -10.97
C ARG A 14 -40.01 -30.20 -9.90
N ALA A 15 -41.04 -30.39 -9.07
CA ALA A 15 -41.35 -29.49 -7.98
C ALA A 15 -40.24 -29.48 -6.90
N MET A 16 -39.65 -30.64 -6.60
CA MET A 16 -38.50 -30.76 -5.70
C MET A 16 -37.23 -30.14 -6.28
N GLU A 17 -36.97 -30.30 -7.57
CA GLU A 17 -35.85 -29.64 -8.27
C GLU A 17 -35.96 -28.12 -8.20
N ARG A 18 -37.15 -27.56 -8.51
CA ARG A 18 -37.41 -26.12 -8.39
C ARG A 18 -37.17 -25.60 -6.98
N LYS A 19 -37.62 -26.34 -5.95
CA LYS A 19 -37.37 -25.99 -4.54
C LYS A 19 -35.88 -25.98 -4.21
N THR A 20 -35.11 -26.94 -4.74
CA THR A 20 -33.67 -27.04 -4.53
C THR A 20 -32.91 -25.91 -5.22
N ILE A 21 -33.23 -25.61 -6.48
CA ILE A 21 -32.63 -24.51 -7.24
C ILE A 21 -32.84 -23.18 -6.51
N GLU A 22 -34.07 -22.91 -6.08
CA GLU A 22 -34.41 -21.67 -5.39
C GLU A 22 -33.77 -21.61 -3.98
N LYS A 23 -33.63 -22.74 -3.28
CA LYS A 23 -32.86 -22.81 -2.03
C LYS A 23 -31.39 -22.45 -2.26
N ASN A 24 -30.75 -23.03 -3.27
CA ASN A 24 -29.37 -22.75 -3.62
C ASN A 24 -29.17 -21.28 -4.00
N ARG A 25 -30.10 -20.70 -4.77
CA ARG A 25 -30.11 -19.27 -5.10
C ARG A 25 -30.13 -18.38 -3.86
N ARG A 26 -30.97 -18.69 -2.86
CA ARG A 26 -31.03 -17.94 -1.59
C ARG A 26 -29.77 -18.07 -0.75
N ILE A 27 -29.17 -19.26 -0.70
CA ILE A 27 -27.91 -19.50 0.02
C ILE A 27 -26.78 -18.69 -0.62
N HIS A 28 -26.70 -18.70 -1.96
CA HIS A 28 -25.73 -17.93 -2.70
C HIS A 28 -25.88 -16.42 -2.41
N MET A 29 -27.11 -15.89 -2.50
CA MET A 29 -27.36 -14.48 -2.15
C MET A 29 -26.95 -14.16 -0.71
N LYS A 30 -27.26 -15.03 0.27
CA LYS A 30 -26.86 -14.83 1.66
C LYS A 30 -25.33 -14.75 1.82
N ASN A 31 -24.59 -15.59 1.09
CA ASN A 31 -23.13 -15.57 1.10
C ASN A 31 -22.59 -14.25 0.52
N LEU A 32 -23.13 -13.79 -0.62
CA LEU A 32 -22.72 -12.52 -1.22
C LEU A 32 -22.92 -11.32 -0.27
N TYR A 33 -24.06 -11.25 0.42
CA TYR A 33 -24.27 -10.21 1.44
C TYR A 33 -23.27 -10.29 2.59
N SER A 34 -22.94 -11.50 3.05
CA SER A 34 -21.93 -11.69 4.09
C SER A 34 -20.55 -11.19 3.66
N GLN A 35 -20.15 -11.50 2.41
CA GLN A 35 -18.89 -11.02 1.84
C GLN A 35 -18.90 -9.49 1.71
N LEU A 36 -19.98 -8.92 1.17
CA LEU A 36 -20.13 -7.47 1.06
C LEU A 36 -19.95 -6.79 2.42
N ASN A 37 -20.67 -7.24 3.44
CA ASN A 37 -20.61 -6.65 4.78
C ASN A 37 -19.22 -6.79 5.42
N SER A 38 -18.47 -7.85 5.12
CA SER A 38 -17.09 -8.01 5.61
C SER A 38 -16.10 -7.00 5.04
N LEU A 39 -16.39 -6.42 3.86
CA LEU A 39 -15.56 -5.41 3.22
C LEU A 39 -15.89 -3.98 3.68
N LEU A 40 -17.03 -3.79 4.35
CA LEU A 40 -17.43 -2.49 4.85
C LEU A 40 -16.68 -2.18 6.15
N PRO A 41 -16.28 -0.91 6.37
CA PRO A 41 -15.68 -0.51 7.63
C PRO A 41 -16.65 -0.87 8.73
N ASN A 42 -16.18 -1.65 9.71
CA ASN A 42 -16.98 -2.23 10.78
C ASN A 42 -17.98 -1.18 11.26
N ASN A 43 -19.23 -1.33 10.83
CA ASN A 43 -20.27 -0.40 11.19
C ASN A 43 -20.52 -0.76 12.64
N ASN A 44 -19.80 -0.10 13.55
CA ASN A 44 -19.93 -0.23 14.99
C ASN A 44 -21.38 0.15 15.29
N ASN A 45 -22.30 -0.79 15.11
CA ASN A 45 -23.64 -0.67 15.58
C ASN A 45 -23.58 -1.25 17.01
N PRO A 46 -23.48 -0.41 18.04
CA PRO A 46 -23.40 -0.87 19.43
C PRO A 46 -24.65 -1.66 19.88
N ARG A 47 -25.67 -1.78 19.01
CA ARG A 47 -26.97 -2.41 19.29
C ARG A 47 -27.18 -3.77 18.64
N GLY A 48 -26.26 -4.27 17.81
CA GLY A 48 -26.40 -5.60 17.20
C GLY A 48 -27.64 -5.76 16.30
N GLU A 49 -28.30 -4.66 15.92
CA GLU A 49 -29.43 -4.69 15.02
C GLU A 49 -28.94 -5.10 13.62
N SER A 50 -29.50 -6.21 13.13
CA SER A 50 -29.32 -6.64 11.74
C SER A 50 -29.91 -5.55 10.84
N LEU A 51 -29.03 -4.76 10.22
CA LEU A 51 -29.41 -3.78 9.20
C LEU A 51 -30.28 -4.43 8.14
N SER A 52 -31.30 -3.72 7.64
CA SER A 52 -32.09 -4.20 6.52
C SER A 52 -31.19 -4.49 5.32
N ARG A 53 -31.61 -5.42 4.45
CA ARG A 53 -30.87 -5.70 3.20
C ARG A 53 -30.69 -4.45 2.34
N VAL A 54 -31.65 -3.54 2.37
CA VAL A 54 -31.58 -2.27 1.63
C VAL A 54 -30.51 -1.37 2.25
N ASP A 55 -30.55 -1.17 3.56
CA ASP A 55 -29.56 -0.36 4.28
C ASP A 55 -28.12 -0.89 4.12
N GLN A 56 -27.95 -2.22 4.04
CA GLN A 56 -26.64 -2.83 3.76
C GLN A 56 -26.11 -2.45 2.38
N ILE A 57 -26.98 -2.46 1.36
CA ILE A 57 -26.61 -2.04 0.00
C ILE A 57 -26.33 -0.54 -0.04
N ASP A 58 -27.18 0.29 0.59
CA ASP A 58 -26.98 1.74 0.63
C ASP A 58 -25.70 2.11 1.36
N GLY A 59 -25.38 1.42 2.46
CA GLY A 59 -24.12 1.55 3.19
C GLY A 59 -22.91 1.23 2.30
N ALA A 60 -22.99 0.17 1.50
CA ALA A 60 -21.95 -0.18 0.54
C ALA A 60 -21.79 0.87 -0.58
N ILE A 61 -22.89 1.35 -1.14
CA ILE A 61 -22.88 2.43 -2.15
C ILE A 61 -22.20 3.68 -1.58
N ASN A 62 -22.56 4.06 -0.36
CA ASN A 62 -21.97 5.23 0.28
C ASN A 62 -20.47 5.04 0.57
N HIS A 63 -20.07 3.83 0.97
CA HIS A 63 -18.67 3.50 1.20
C HIS A 63 -17.84 3.63 -0.08
N ILE A 64 -18.33 3.09 -1.20
CA ILE A 64 -17.67 3.20 -2.51
C ILE A 64 -17.49 4.69 -2.89
N LYS A 65 -18.55 5.50 -2.80
CA LYS A 65 -18.49 6.94 -3.10
C LYS A 65 -17.47 7.69 -2.23
N ASN A 66 -17.38 7.33 -0.95
CA ASN A 66 -16.40 7.91 -0.05
C ASN A 66 -14.96 7.53 -0.45
N LEU A 67 -14.71 6.27 -0.81
CA LEU A 67 -13.41 5.83 -1.30
C LEU A 67 -13.02 6.53 -2.60
N GLU A 68 -13.93 6.65 -3.57
CA GLU A 68 -13.69 7.40 -4.81
C GLU A 68 -13.30 8.86 -4.52
N THR A 69 -13.97 9.49 -3.56
CA THR A 69 -13.67 10.86 -3.14
C THR A 69 -12.29 10.95 -2.50
N LYS A 70 -11.94 10.01 -1.62
CA LYS A 70 -10.60 9.95 -0.99
C LYS A 70 -9.49 9.78 -2.02
N VAL A 71 -9.69 8.93 -3.04
CA VAL A 71 -8.73 8.75 -4.14
C VAL A 71 -8.54 10.07 -4.89
N LYS A 72 -9.62 10.74 -5.30
CA LYS A 72 -9.54 12.04 -6.00
C LYS A 72 -8.81 13.11 -5.17
N ILE A 73 -9.06 13.17 -3.86
CA ILE A 73 -8.36 14.10 -2.96
C ILE A 73 -6.87 13.77 -2.90
N ALA A 74 -6.51 12.49 -2.75
CA ALA A 74 -5.12 12.05 -2.70
C ALA A 74 -4.39 12.35 -4.02
N GLU A 75 -5.05 12.13 -5.16
CA GLU A 75 -4.50 12.47 -6.49
C GLU A 75 -4.28 13.97 -6.67
N LYS A 76 -5.25 14.81 -6.27
CA LYS A 76 -5.11 16.26 -6.32
C LYS A 76 -3.97 16.74 -5.41
N HIS A 77 -3.87 16.19 -4.21
CA HIS A 77 -2.79 16.51 -3.28
C HIS A 77 -1.42 16.11 -3.86
N ARG A 78 -1.33 14.91 -4.45
CA ARG A 78 -0.12 14.44 -5.15
C ARG A 78 0.27 15.39 -6.29
N GLU A 79 -0.68 15.84 -7.10
CA GLU A 79 -0.38 16.74 -8.22
C GLU A 79 0.02 18.14 -7.75
N SER A 80 -0.63 18.70 -6.72
CA SER A 80 -0.24 19.98 -6.13
C SER A 80 1.20 19.98 -5.60
N LEU A 81 1.62 18.88 -4.96
CA LEU A 81 3.01 18.71 -4.53
C LEU A 81 3.98 18.66 -5.72
N ARG A 82 3.60 18.05 -6.84
CA ARG A 82 4.42 18.00 -8.07
C ARG A 82 4.47 19.35 -8.78
N GLU A 83 3.38 20.10 -8.79
CA GLU A 83 3.33 21.44 -9.41
C GLU A 83 4.15 22.46 -8.62
N ARG A 84 4.13 22.39 -7.27
CA ARG A 84 5.02 23.18 -6.41
C ARG A 84 6.50 22.88 -6.68
N LYS A 85 6.84 21.62 -6.99
CA LYS A 85 8.19 21.23 -7.42
C LYS A 85 8.57 21.87 -8.77
N ARG A 86 7.64 21.94 -9.73
CA ARG A 86 7.87 22.54 -11.07
C ARG A 86 7.97 24.06 -11.05
N SER A 87 7.12 24.74 -10.29
CA SER A 87 7.13 26.21 -10.20
C SER A 87 8.35 26.77 -9.45
N ARG A 88 9.03 25.94 -8.64
CA ARG A 88 10.35 26.25 -8.05
C ARG A 88 11.53 25.82 -8.95
N SER A 89 11.29 25.05 -10.01
CA SER A 89 12.32 24.50 -10.91
C SER A 89 12.79 25.46 -12.01
N GLY A 90 12.35 26.72 -12.01
CA GLY A 90 12.91 27.77 -12.88
C GLY A 90 14.40 28.06 -12.65
N CYS A 91 15.01 27.45 -11.62
CA CYS A 91 16.45 27.43 -11.38
C CYS A 91 16.86 26.02 -10.97
N SER A 92 17.07 25.11 -11.94
CA SER A 92 17.78 23.85 -11.67
C SER A 92 18.52 23.38 -12.92
N SER A 93 19.49 24.18 -13.35
CA SER A 93 20.71 23.63 -13.93
C SER A 93 21.64 23.21 -12.79
N SER A 94 21.50 21.97 -12.32
CA SER A 94 22.64 21.15 -11.89
C SER A 94 22.13 19.82 -11.36
N SER A 95 22.42 18.74 -12.07
CA SER A 95 22.33 17.37 -11.54
C SER A 95 23.43 17.10 -10.50
N GLU A 96 23.89 18.12 -9.76
CA GLU A 96 25.03 18.03 -8.83
C GLU A 96 24.63 18.06 -7.34
N THR A 97 23.32 18.21 -7.03
CA THR A 97 22.90 18.51 -5.65
C THR A 97 22.74 17.31 -4.73
N ARG A 98 22.67 16.09 -5.28
CA ARG A 98 22.51 14.84 -4.49
C ARG A 98 23.74 13.97 -4.59
N LYS A 99 24.35 13.65 -3.45
CA LYS A 99 25.52 12.77 -3.36
C LYS A 99 25.33 11.79 -2.22
N VAL A 100 25.64 10.52 -2.48
CA VAL A 100 25.69 9.48 -1.47
C VAL A 100 27.06 8.85 -1.45
N GLU A 101 27.68 8.84 -0.28
CA GLU A 101 28.93 8.15 -0.01
C GLU A 101 28.66 7.08 1.04
N VAL A 102 29.22 5.89 0.82
CA VAL A 102 29.04 4.76 1.72
C VAL A 102 30.43 4.22 2.07
N HIS A 103 30.71 4.18 3.37
CA HIS A 103 31.95 3.68 3.93
C HIS A 103 31.67 2.44 4.76
N GLU A 104 32.29 1.34 4.37
CA GLU A 104 32.28 0.10 5.12
C GLU A 104 33.46 0.07 6.10
N MET A 105 33.18 -0.22 7.37
CA MET A 105 34.14 -0.28 8.46
C MET A 105 33.91 -1.58 9.26
N GLY A 106 34.25 -2.71 8.66
CA GLY A 106 33.99 -4.03 9.25
C GLY A 106 32.49 -4.33 9.30
N SER A 107 31.94 -4.54 10.50
CA SER A 107 30.50 -4.76 10.71
C SER A 107 29.68 -3.46 10.71
N PHE A 108 30.31 -2.30 10.53
CA PHE A 108 29.63 -1.01 10.52
C PHE A 108 29.60 -0.40 9.12
N LEU A 109 28.45 0.20 8.80
CA LEU A 109 28.22 0.94 7.57
C LEU A 109 27.93 2.40 7.90
N ARG A 110 28.74 3.31 7.37
CA ARG A 110 28.49 4.75 7.45
C ARG A 110 28.01 5.27 6.11
N ILE A 111 26.81 5.83 6.07
CA ILE A 111 26.22 6.40 4.87
C ILE A 111 26.12 7.91 5.05
N THR A 112 26.73 8.64 4.14
CA THR A 112 26.69 10.11 4.09
C THR A 112 25.84 10.51 2.89
N LEU A 113 24.70 11.14 3.14
CA LEU A 113 23.79 11.66 2.13
C LEU A 113 23.80 13.19 2.19
N VAL A 114 24.10 13.82 1.07
CA VAL A 114 23.82 15.25 0.85
C VAL A 114 22.59 15.34 -0.06
N CYS A 115 21.55 16.01 0.40
CA CYS A 115 20.35 16.25 -0.39
C CYS A 115 19.74 17.62 -0.09
N ASP A 116 18.97 18.14 -1.04
CA ASP A 116 18.22 19.37 -0.84
C ASP A 116 17.00 19.14 0.07
N TYR A 117 16.44 20.22 0.63
CA TYR A 117 15.24 20.16 1.48
C TYR A 117 14.06 19.42 0.80
N GLU A 118 13.92 19.59 -0.51
CA GLU A 118 12.86 18.96 -1.31
C GLU A 118 13.07 17.45 -1.50
N ASP A 119 14.26 16.94 -1.20
CA ASP A 119 14.67 15.55 -1.39
C ASP A 119 14.84 14.80 -0.05
N GLN A 120 14.32 15.34 1.06
CA GLN A 120 14.33 14.66 2.38
C GLN A 120 13.70 13.26 2.39
N PHE A 121 12.85 12.93 1.41
CA PHE A 121 12.27 11.59 1.28
C PHE A 121 13.35 10.53 0.99
N ILE A 122 14.48 10.91 0.37
CA ILE A 122 15.59 10.01 0.04
C ILE A 122 16.16 9.38 1.31
N LEU A 123 16.33 10.16 2.38
CA LEU A 123 16.80 9.64 3.67
C LEU A 123 15.88 8.51 4.19
N ARG A 124 14.56 8.74 4.13
CA ARG A 124 13.56 7.76 4.60
C ARG A 124 13.63 6.48 3.77
N GLU A 125 13.83 6.62 2.47
CA GLU A 125 13.93 5.49 1.56
C GLU A 125 15.22 4.69 1.76
N ILE A 126 16.35 5.36 2.00
CA ILE A 126 17.60 4.70 2.38
C ILE A 126 17.39 3.87 3.65
N ILE A 127 16.75 4.44 4.68
CA ILE A 127 16.44 3.70 5.92
C ILE A 127 15.55 2.48 5.63
N ARG A 128 14.54 2.62 4.75
CA ARG A 128 13.69 1.51 4.32
C ARG A 128 14.49 0.40 3.64
N MET A 129 15.37 0.75 2.68
CA MET A 129 16.23 -0.20 1.98
C MET A 129 17.17 -0.96 2.92
N LEU A 130 17.74 -0.27 3.93
CA LEU A 130 18.58 -0.92 4.94
C LEU A 130 17.79 -1.92 5.78
N ASN A 131 16.58 -1.54 6.20
CA ASN A 131 15.71 -2.42 6.99
C ASN A 131 15.25 -3.66 6.21
N GLU A 132 14.99 -3.53 4.90
CA GLU A 132 14.67 -4.66 4.02
C GLU A 132 15.81 -5.67 3.89
N ASP A 133 17.04 -5.15 3.91
CA ASP A 133 18.26 -5.94 3.87
C ASP A 133 18.68 -6.48 5.27
N ASN A 134 17.83 -6.32 6.30
CA ASN A 134 18.09 -6.67 7.71
C ASN A 134 19.32 -5.98 8.33
N ILE A 135 19.61 -4.75 7.89
CA ILE A 135 20.69 -3.93 8.43
C ILE A 135 20.11 -2.94 9.43
N GLU A 136 20.62 -2.97 10.65
CA GLU A 136 20.09 -2.18 11.75
C GLU A 136 20.70 -0.78 11.74
N VAL A 137 19.88 0.26 11.65
CA VAL A 137 20.33 1.65 11.75
C VAL A 137 20.49 2.03 13.22
N LYS A 138 21.73 2.25 13.67
CA LYS A 138 22.06 2.61 15.06
C LYS A 138 21.88 4.08 15.36
N SER A 139 22.27 4.94 14.43
CA SER A 139 22.06 6.38 14.59
C SER A 139 21.90 7.11 13.27
N VAL A 140 21.17 8.22 13.31
CA VAL A 140 21.02 9.15 12.20
C VAL A 140 21.28 10.56 12.72
N HIS A 141 22.29 11.22 12.16
CA HIS A 141 22.61 12.61 12.43
C HIS A 141 22.27 13.44 11.21
N SER A 142 21.56 14.55 11.43
CA SER A 142 21.18 15.46 10.35
C SER A 142 21.65 16.86 10.70
N SER A 143 22.34 17.52 9.78
CA SER A 143 22.79 18.89 9.92
C SER A 143 22.47 19.69 8.67
N LEU A 144 22.26 20.99 8.85
CA LEU A 144 22.11 21.92 7.74
C LEU A 144 23.50 22.25 7.20
N THR A 145 23.73 22.01 5.91
CA THR A 145 25.02 22.32 5.25
C THR A 145 24.97 23.66 4.53
N SER A 146 23.82 24.03 4.01
CA SER A 146 23.55 25.35 3.39
C SER A 146 22.07 25.68 3.51
N ALA A 147 21.66 26.88 3.09
CA ALA A 147 20.26 27.31 3.17
C ALA A 147 19.26 26.37 2.46
N THR A 148 19.73 25.56 1.50
CA THR A 148 18.90 24.67 0.70
C THR A 148 19.25 23.19 0.83
N SER A 149 20.41 22.85 1.43
CA SER A 149 20.93 21.47 1.48
C SER A 149 21.21 20.98 2.91
N SER A 150 20.84 19.73 3.16
CA SER A 150 21.07 19.01 4.40
C SER A 150 22.05 17.85 4.20
N LEU A 151 22.90 17.66 5.20
CA LEU A 151 23.79 16.51 5.33
C LEU A 151 23.17 15.55 6.33
N HIS A 152 23.04 14.29 5.92
CA HIS A 152 22.58 13.20 6.75
C HIS A 152 23.69 12.16 6.85
N VAL A 153 24.03 11.77 8.08
CA VAL A 153 25.00 10.73 8.38
C VAL A 153 24.30 9.61 9.13
N LEU A 154 24.19 8.45 8.50
CA LEU A 154 23.62 7.25 9.09
C LEU A 154 24.76 6.32 9.49
N ASN A 155 24.69 5.79 10.71
CA ASN A 155 25.53 4.69 11.15
C ASN A 155 24.64 3.45 11.30
N ALA A 156 24.96 2.39 10.58
CA ALA A 156 24.24 1.14 10.59
C ALA A 156 25.19 -0.03 10.90
N GLU A 157 24.64 -1.10 11.47
CA GLU A 157 25.38 -2.32 11.80
C GLU A 157 24.87 -3.46 10.93
N ILE A 158 25.80 -4.14 10.27
CA ILE A 158 25.56 -5.29 9.42
C ILE A 158 25.48 -6.51 10.33
N GLN A 159 24.33 -7.17 10.34
CA GLN A 159 24.18 -8.43 11.07
C GLN A 159 24.94 -9.56 10.38
N GLN A 160 25.42 -10.54 11.15
CA GLN A 160 26.19 -11.68 10.64
C GLN A 160 25.44 -12.53 9.59
N SER A 161 24.11 -12.38 9.50
CA SER A 161 23.24 -13.03 8.52
C SER A 161 23.22 -12.37 7.14
N TYR A 162 23.87 -11.22 6.95
CA TYR A 162 23.88 -10.51 5.67
C TYR A 162 24.83 -11.18 4.67
N ASN A 163 24.29 -12.14 3.90
CA ASN A 163 25.05 -12.95 2.95
C ASN A 163 25.25 -12.32 1.55
N LEU A 164 24.61 -11.18 1.25
CA LEU A 164 24.56 -10.62 -0.12
C LEU A 164 25.78 -9.73 -0.48
N GLY A 165 26.63 -9.42 0.50
CA GLY A 165 27.78 -8.53 0.32
C GLY A 165 27.37 -7.05 0.28
N THR A 166 28.11 -6.22 1.01
CA THR A 166 27.89 -4.76 1.13
C THR A 166 27.98 -4.02 -0.20
N SER A 167 28.75 -4.56 -1.16
CA SER A 167 28.92 -3.98 -2.49
C SER A 167 27.60 -3.84 -3.27
N VAL A 168 26.72 -4.85 -3.21
CA VAL A 168 25.43 -4.85 -3.91
C VAL A 168 24.52 -3.77 -3.36
N LEU A 169 24.47 -3.62 -2.04
CA LEU A 169 23.72 -2.55 -1.38
C LEU A 169 24.28 -1.16 -1.70
N ILE A 170 25.60 -1.00 -1.68
CA ILE A 170 26.26 0.27 -2.02
C ILE A 170 25.89 0.69 -3.44
N GLU A 171 25.91 -0.24 -4.39
CA GLU A 171 25.52 0.02 -5.77
C GLU A 171 24.03 0.39 -5.88
N ARG A 172 23.14 -0.38 -5.23
CA ARG A 172 21.70 -0.08 -5.18
C ARG A 172 21.42 1.32 -4.61
N LEU A 173 22.09 1.69 -3.53
CA LEU A 173 21.95 3.02 -2.91
C LEU A 173 22.44 4.13 -3.84
N LYS A 174 23.59 3.93 -4.51
CA LYS A 174 24.11 4.90 -5.49
C LYS A 174 23.17 5.08 -6.69
N ILE A 175 22.64 3.99 -7.24
CA ILE A 175 21.67 4.04 -8.35
C ILE A 175 20.41 4.81 -7.91
N PHE A 176 19.86 4.47 -6.74
CA PHE A 176 18.68 5.12 -6.19
C PHE A 176 18.85 6.64 -6.01
N VAL A 177 19.97 7.07 -5.43
CA VAL A 177 20.23 8.49 -5.14
C VAL A 177 20.53 9.29 -6.42
N ASN A 178 21.30 8.70 -7.35
CA ASN A 178 21.72 9.38 -8.58
C ASN A 178 20.63 9.37 -9.67
N GLY A 179 19.53 8.64 -9.48
CA GLY A 179 18.35 8.72 -10.35
C GLY A 179 18.55 8.22 -11.78
N HIS A 180 19.45 7.25 -11.99
CA HIS A 180 19.52 6.51 -13.25
C HIS A 180 18.33 5.53 -13.32
N TRP A 181 17.26 5.94 -13.99
CA TRP A 181 16.14 5.08 -14.41
C TRP A 181 16.09 5.05 -15.93
#